data_AF-A0A3A8EHY1-F1
#
_entry.id   AF-A0A3A8EHY1-F1
#
_cell.length_a   1.000
_cell.length_b   1.000
_cell.length_c   1.000
_cell.angle_alpha   90.00
_cell.angle_beta   90.00
_cell.angle_gamma   90.00
#
_symmetry.space_group_name_H-M   'P 1'
#
loop_
_entity.id
_entity.type
_entity.pdbx_description
1 polymer ?
#
loop_
_entity_poly.entity_id
_entity_poly.type
_entity_poly.pdbx_seq_one_letter_code
_entity_poly.pdbx_strand_id
1 'polypeptide(L)'
;MTQEKAKKRGRPSQLLQMAELHAFVEFLLEKDPRSELQNQVIDALQAEDFNFEMLSEAQQILVKEALKPYREHLKLQLLFDELSQNFHHTEYEEKFLELYQRYQKEDLDPAEVNILKMMCTRYLNFKAQKLEYSDLELYLSQIQKKDAGKKRKAENQRKFEVGGGVLGIYKVNNDESLDPEKLLRRIRTDRRFSGKFRQSKLYTNVWALDLTLTEKHELVFEVLHQLTAYSFKGQTLTLLDLAIIDAQKKIKSRSEKE
;
A
#
# COMPACT_ATOMS: atom_id res chain seq x y z
N MET A 1 43.80 32.36 -32.68
CA MET A 1 43.57 31.15 -31.87
C MET A 1 42.57 31.48 -30.78
N THR A 2 41.31 31.13 -30.99
CA THR A 2 40.22 31.33 -30.02
C THR A 2 39.68 29.96 -29.66
N GLN A 3 39.88 29.60 -28.39
CA GLN A 3 39.63 28.28 -27.82
C GLN A 3 38.14 27.93 -27.86
N GLU A 4 37.81 26.79 -28.47
CA GLU A 4 36.49 26.16 -28.36
C GLU A 4 36.22 25.76 -26.91
N LYS A 5 35.08 26.23 -26.37
CA LYS A 5 34.60 25.80 -25.05
C LYS A 5 33.98 24.41 -25.13
N ALA A 6 34.33 23.58 -24.14
CA ALA A 6 33.95 22.20 -24.00
C ALA A 6 32.42 21.95 -24.05
N LYS A 7 31.98 21.04 -24.92
CA LYS A 7 30.64 20.42 -24.91
C LYS A 7 30.45 19.68 -23.58
N LYS A 8 29.63 20.25 -22.68
CA LYS A 8 29.24 19.60 -21.43
C LYS A 8 28.32 18.41 -21.70
N ARG A 9 28.59 17.34 -20.95
CA ARG A 9 27.90 16.05 -20.88
C ARG A 9 26.38 16.17 -20.70
N GLY A 10 25.67 15.33 -21.45
CA GLY A 10 24.26 14.98 -21.27
C GLY A 10 23.71 14.53 -22.63
N ARG A 11 23.30 13.27 -22.77
CA ARG A 11 22.63 12.79 -23.99
C ARG A 11 21.52 13.79 -24.35
N PRO A 12 21.36 14.21 -25.63
CA PRO A 12 20.19 14.97 -26.01
C PRO A 12 18.97 14.13 -25.60
N SER A 13 18.10 14.71 -24.77
CA SER A 13 16.78 14.15 -24.52
C SER A 13 16.18 13.83 -25.88
N GLN A 14 15.88 12.56 -26.17
CA GLN A 14 15.21 12.18 -27.41
C GLN A 14 14.07 13.18 -27.67
N LEU A 15 14.10 13.79 -28.86
CA LEU A 15 13.00 14.60 -29.37
C LEU A 15 11.75 13.75 -29.24
N LEU A 16 10.73 14.26 -28.53
CA LEU A 16 9.48 13.51 -28.47
C LEU A 16 8.87 13.54 -29.86
N GLN A 17 8.52 12.36 -30.35
CA GLN A 17 7.78 12.28 -31.59
C GLN A 17 6.39 12.88 -31.38
N MET A 18 5.78 13.41 -32.44
CA MET A 18 4.42 13.95 -32.42
C MET A 18 3.43 13.02 -31.70
N ALA A 19 3.47 11.72 -32.02
CA ALA A 19 2.63 10.70 -31.40
C ALA A 19 2.86 10.57 -29.88
N GLU A 20 4.10 10.70 -29.41
CA GLU A 20 4.42 10.64 -27.98
C GLU A 20 3.90 11.88 -27.24
N LEU A 21 3.84 13.03 -27.91
CA LEU A 21 3.29 14.28 -27.35
C LEU A 21 1.76 14.25 -27.29
N HIS A 22 1.10 13.66 -28.28
CA HIS A 22 -0.34 13.42 -28.22
C HIS A 22 -0.70 12.50 -27.04
N ALA A 23 -0.05 11.35 -26.94
CA ALA A 23 -0.28 10.42 -25.83
C ALA A 23 0.08 11.02 -24.46
N PHE A 24 1.08 11.91 -24.41
CA PHE A 24 1.39 12.67 -23.20
C PHE A 24 0.27 13.62 -22.80
N VAL A 25 -0.33 14.36 -23.74
CA VAL A 25 -1.46 15.25 -23.46
C VAL A 25 -2.69 14.46 -23.03
N GLU A 26 -2.98 13.32 -23.66
CA GLU A 26 -4.06 12.41 -23.23
C GLU A 26 -3.85 11.96 -21.77
N PHE A 27 -2.64 11.52 -21.43
CA PHE A 27 -2.28 11.16 -20.05
C PHE A 27 -2.46 12.33 -19.05
N LEU A 28 -2.18 13.56 -19.47
CA LEU A 28 -2.43 14.73 -18.62
C LEU A 28 -3.92 15.02 -18.48
N LEU A 29 -4.71 14.82 -19.54
CA LEU A 29 -6.15 15.06 -19.56
C LEU A 29 -6.91 14.06 -18.67
N GLU A 30 -6.44 12.82 -18.56
CA GLU A 30 -7.01 11.79 -17.68
C GLU A 30 -6.89 12.11 -16.18
N LYS A 31 -5.99 13.02 -15.79
CA LYS A 31 -5.82 13.41 -14.39
C LYS A 31 -6.83 14.49 -14.01
N ASP A 32 -7.57 14.26 -12.94
CA ASP A 32 -8.45 15.25 -12.31
C ASP A 32 -8.25 15.21 -10.78
N PRO A 33 -7.83 16.31 -10.12
CA PRO A 33 -7.55 17.65 -10.66
C PRO A 33 -6.15 17.81 -11.28
N ARG A 34 -6.07 18.64 -12.33
CA ARG A 34 -4.81 19.02 -13.00
C ARG A 34 -4.13 20.20 -12.31
N SER A 35 -2.81 20.23 -12.34
CA SER A 35 -2.05 21.40 -11.88
C SER A 35 -2.01 22.51 -12.94
N GLU A 36 -1.74 23.74 -12.51
CA GLU A 36 -1.54 24.88 -13.44
C GLU A 36 -0.44 24.60 -14.46
N LEU A 37 0.66 23.96 -14.04
CA LEU A 37 1.75 23.54 -14.94
C LEU A 37 1.25 22.57 -16.02
N GLN A 38 0.40 21.61 -15.66
CA GLN A 38 -0.14 20.65 -16.63
C GLN A 38 -1.06 21.34 -17.64
N ASN A 39 -1.90 22.26 -17.19
CA ASN A 39 -2.76 23.03 -18.09
C ASN A 39 -1.92 23.90 -19.05
N GLN A 40 -0.91 24.62 -18.54
CA GLN A 40 0.01 25.41 -19.37
C GLN A 40 0.76 24.57 -20.41
N VAL A 41 1.13 23.34 -20.07
CA VAL A 41 1.80 22.41 -20.98
C VAL A 41 0.85 21.90 -22.07
N ILE A 42 -0.40 21.60 -21.73
CA ILE A 42 -1.43 21.21 -22.70
C ILE A 42 -1.67 22.35 -23.69
N ASP A 43 -1.91 23.57 -23.19
CA ASP A 43 -2.19 24.73 -24.02
C ASP A 43 -1.02 25.04 -24.98
N ALA A 44 0.21 24.98 -24.47
CA ALA A 44 1.40 25.23 -25.28
C ALA A 44 1.57 24.17 -26.39
N LEU A 45 1.35 22.89 -26.08
CA LEU A 45 1.47 21.81 -27.07
C LEU A 45 0.34 21.85 -28.10
N GLN A 46 -0.88 22.20 -27.71
CA GLN A 46 -2.01 22.31 -28.65
C GLN A 46 -1.88 23.53 -29.57
N ALA A 47 -1.36 24.65 -29.08
CA ALA A 47 -1.18 25.87 -29.86
C ALA A 47 -0.19 25.70 -31.03
N GLU A 48 0.86 24.90 -30.83
CA GLU A 48 1.91 24.65 -31.84
C GLU A 48 1.72 23.31 -32.58
N ASP A 49 0.49 22.76 -32.58
CA ASP A 49 0.16 21.47 -33.20
C ASP A 49 1.18 20.38 -32.84
N PHE A 50 1.46 20.24 -31.55
CA PHE A 50 2.41 19.28 -30.96
C PHE A 50 3.82 19.31 -31.57
N ASN A 51 4.22 20.42 -32.18
CA ASN A 51 5.58 20.62 -32.67
C ASN A 51 6.50 21.15 -31.57
N PHE A 52 7.24 20.26 -30.92
CA PHE A 52 8.13 20.60 -29.81
C PHE A 52 9.21 21.64 -30.17
N GLU A 53 9.67 21.68 -31.43
CA GLU A 53 10.72 22.59 -31.87
C GLU A 53 10.23 24.03 -32.04
N MET A 54 8.93 24.22 -32.28
CA MET A 54 8.30 25.55 -32.42
C MET A 54 8.00 26.21 -31.08
N LEU A 55 8.03 25.45 -29.99
CA LEU A 55 7.88 25.98 -28.64
C LEU A 55 9.05 26.89 -28.26
N SER A 56 8.77 27.96 -27.53
CA SER A 56 9.81 28.80 -26.91
C SER A 56 10.66 27.99 -25.93
N GLU A 57 11.91 28.41 -25.69
CA GLU A 57 12.81 27.70 -24.75
C GLU A 57 12.19 27.53 -23.35
N ALA A 58 11.44 28.52 -22.88
CA ALA A 58 10.72 28.45 -21.61
C ALA A 58 9.64 27.35 -21.63
N GLN A 59 8.82 27.28 -22.68
CA GLN A 59 7.80 26.23 -22.84
C GLN A 59 8.44 24.84 -22.99
N GLN A 60 9.56 24.73 -23.73
CA GLN A 60 10.30 23.47 -23.84
C GLN A 60 10.78 22.95 -22.48
N ILE A 61 11.21 23.85 -21.58
CA ILE A 61 11.63 23.49 -20.22
C ILE A 61 10.43 22.97 -19.41
N LEU A 62 9.29 23.68 -19.46
CA LEU A 62 8.07 23.29 -18.75
C LEU A 62 7.54 21.93 -19.22
N VAL A 63 7.51 21.69 -20.54
CA VAL A 63 7.13 20.40 -21.12
C VAL A 63 8.08 19.30 -20.65
N LYS A 64 9.41 19.53 -20.67
CA LYS A 64 10.40 18.55 -20.18
C LYS A 64 10.22 18.23 -18.70
N GLU A 65 9.81 19.19 -17.89
CA GLU A 65 9.53 18.97 -16.47
C GLU A 65 8.26 18.15 -16.26
N ALA A 66 7.16 18.53 -16.92
CA ALA A 66 5.88 17.84 -16.85
C ALA A 66 5.91 16.43 -17.47
N LEU A 67 6.88 16.15 -18.34
CA LEU A 67 7.09 14.84 -18.94
C LEU A 67 7.71 13.79 -18.01
N LYS A 68 8.35 14.19 -16.91
CA LYS A 68 9.04 13.22 -16.03
C LYS A 68 8.07 12.13 -15.51
N PRO A 69 6.90 12.47 -14.96
CA PRO A 69 5.93 11.47 -14.49
C PRO A 69 5.38 10.61 -15.64
N TYR A 70 5.17 11.20 -16.81
CA TYR A 70 4.69 10.46 -17.99
C TYR A 70 5.72 9.45 -18.49
N ARG A 71 7.00 9.83 -18.57
CA ARG A 71 8.09 8.90 -18.95
C ARG A 71 8.24 7.75 -17.96
N GLU A 72 7.98 7.98 -16.68
CA GLU A 72 7.94 6.91 -15.69
C GLU A 72 6.74 5.99 -15.91
N HIS A 73 5.55 6.54 -16.12
CA HIS A 73 4.34 5.79 -16.42
C HIS A 73 4.50 4.92 -17.68
N LEU A 74 4.99 5.52 -18.77
CA LEU A 74 5.22 4.84 -20.05
C LEU A 74 6.19 3.66 -19.90
N LYS A 75 7.27 3.81 -19.11
CA LYS A 75 8.19 2.69 -18.86
C LYS A 75 7.51 1.52 -18.14
N LEU A 76 6.66 1.82 -17.16
CA LEU A 76 5.91 0.79 -16.44
C LEU A 76 4.93 0.09 -17.38
N GLN A 77 4.20 0.86 -18.20
CA GLN A 77 3.25 0.35 -19.16
C GLN A 77 3.92 -0.54 -20.22
N LEU A 78 5.00 -0.07 -20.85
CA LEU A 78 5.73 -0.85 -21.86
C LEU A 78 6.25 -2.16 -21.28
N LEU A 79 6.76 -2.15 -20.05
CA LEU A 79 7.20 -3.37 -19.39
C LEU A 79 6.02 -4.30 -19.08
N PHE A 80 4.88 -3.75 -18.65
CA PHE A 80 3.67 -4.54 -18.41
C PHE A 80 3.16 -5.18 -19.70
N ASP A 81 3.10 -4.42 -20.80
CA ASP A 81 2.64 -4.91 -22.11
C ASP A 81 3.56 -6.02 -22.63
N GLU A 82 4.88 -5.84 -22.50
CA GLU A 82 5.88 -6.84 -22.85
C GLU A 82 5.68 -8.13 -22.02
N LEU A 83 5.59 -8.00 -20.70
CA LEU A 83 5.45 -9.14 -19.82
C LEU A 83 4.10 -9.84 -19.99
N SER A 84 3.02 -9.11 -20.24
CA SER A 84 1.67 -9.68 -20.40
C SER A 84 1.53 -10.55 -21.66
N GLN A 85 2.42 -10.40 -22.64
CA GLN A 85 2.47 -11.24 -23.84
C GLN A 85 3.24 -12.55 -23.61
N ASN A 86 3.99 -12.68 -22.51
CA ASN A 86 4.75 -13.87 -22.21
C ASN A 86 3.85 -14.97 -21.60
N PHE A 87 4.08 -16.23 -21.96
CA PHE A 87 3.33 -17.36 -21.39
C PHE A 87 3.87 -17.83 -20.03
N HIS A 88 5.13 -17.51 -19.74
CA HIS A 88 5.80 -17.88 -18.51
C HIS A 88 6.40 -16.65 -17.87
N HIS A 89 6.18 -16.53 -16.56
CA HIS A 89 6.69 -15.45 -15.75
C HIS A 89 7.54 -16.03 -14.63
N THR A 90 8.64 -15.35 -14.32
CA THR A 90 9.38 -15.55 -13.08
C THR A 90 8.60 -14.95 -11.91
N GLU A 91 8.89 -15.36 -10.67
CA GLU A 91 8.24 -14.80 -9.48
C GLU A 91 8.39 -13.26 -9.40
N TYR A 92 9.49 -12.73 -9.94
CA TYR A 92 9.74 -11.29 -10.02
C TYR A 92 8.76 -10.60 -10.97
N GLU A 93 8.55 -11.17 -12.15
CA GLU A 93 7.66 -10.65 -13.18
C GLU A 93 6.20 -10.76 -12.73
N GLU A 94 5.79 -11.89 -12.14
CA GLU A 94 4.45 -12.05 -11.56
C GLU A 94 4.18 -10.97 -10.50
N LYS A 95 5.15 -10.73 -9.62
CA LYS A 95 5.00 -9.69 -8.60
C LYS A 95 4.91 -8.29 -9.19
N PHE A 96 5.66 -8.02 -10.26
CA PHE A 96 5.56 -6.76 -10.99
C PHE A 96 4.17 -6.60 -11.62
N LEU A 97 3.65 -7.62 -12.31
CA LEU A 97 2.33 -7.61 -12.94
C LEU A 97 1.22 -7.37 -11.91
N GLU A 98 1.27 -8.06 -10.76
CA GLU A 98 0.31 -7.89 -9.64
C GLU A 98 0.31 -6.43 -9.14
N LEU A 99 1.49 -5.86 -8.91
CA LEU A 99 1.64 -4.47 -8.46
C LEU A 99 1.18 -3.49 -9.54
N TYR A 100 1.46 -3.74 -10.82
CA TYR A 100 1.02 -2.84 -11.90
C TYR A 100 -0.49 -2.86 -12.10
N GLN A 101 -1.15 -4.01 -11.99
CA GLN A 101 -2.62 -4.09 -12.06
C GLN A 101 -3.29 -3.31 -10.93
N ARG A 102 -2.73 -3.36 -9.72
CA ARG A 102 -3.19 -2.50 -8.60
C ARG A 102 -2.92 -1.01 -8.87
N TYR A 103 -1.89 -0.69 -9.65
CA TYR A 103 -1.50 0.69 -9.97
C TYR A 103 -2.51 1.33 -10.91
N GLN A 104 -2.99 0.58 -11.89
CA GLN A 104 -4.07 1.00 -12.77
C GLN A 104 -5.40 1.26 -12.04
N LYS A 105 -5.61 0.58 -10.91
CA LYS A 105 -6.81 0.76 -10.07
C LYS A 105 -6.66 1.83 -8.98
N GLU A 106 -5.52 2.54 -8.96
CA GLU A 106 -5.17 3.51 -7.91
C GLU A 106 -5.15 2.91 -6.48
N ASP A 107 -4.94 1.59 -6.38
CA ASP A 107 -5.06 0.80 -5.15
C ASP A 107 -3.71 0.60 -4.41
N LEU A 108 -2.64 1.30 -4.80
CA LEU A 108 -1.34 1.21 -4.13
C LEU A 108 -1.05 2.41 -3.24
N ASP A 109 -0.45 2.11 -2.10
CA ASP A 109 0.14 3.14 -1.28
C ASP A 109 1.45 3.70 -1.91
N PRO A 110 1.90 4.90 -1.49
CA PRO A 110 3.12 5.49 -2.04
C PRO A 110 4.39 4.62 -1.88
N ALA A 111 4.46 3.75 -0.88
CA ALA A 111 5.59 2.87 -0.68
C ALA A 111 5.56 1.70 -1.68
N GLU A 112 4.39 1.16 -1.97
CA GLU A 112 4.21 0.13 -3.00
C GLU A 112 4.41 0.68 -4.41
N VAL A 113 4.00 1.93 -4.69
CA VAL A 113 4.33 2.63 -5.95
C VAL A 113 5.85 2.74 -6.12
N ASN A 114 6.58 3.06 -5.06
CA ASN A 114 8.04 3.11 -5.11
C ASN A 114 8.66 1.73 -5.34
N ILE A 115 8.09 0.67 -4.76
CA ILE A 115 8.51 -0.71 -5.03
C ILE A 115 8.30 -1.03 -6.51
N LEU A 116 7.13 -0.73 -7.07
CA LEU A 116 6.82 -0.95 -8.49
C LEU A 116 7.83 -0.23 -9.41
N LYS A 117 8.11 1.06 -9.15
CA LYS A 117 9.10 1.85 -9.91
C LYS A 117 10.50 1.24 -9.83
N MET A 118 10.91 0.81 -8.63
CA MET A 118 12.21 0.18 -8.41
C MET A 118 12.30 -1.17 -9.12
N MET A 119 11.21 -1.94 -9.13
CA MET A 119 11.15 -3.23 -9.80
C MET A 119 11.34 -3.09 -11.31
N CYS A 120 10.59 -2.18 -11.95
CA CYS A 120 10.76 -1.87 -13.36
C CYS A 120 12.20 -1.42 -13.69
N THR A 121 12.77 -0.51 -12.89
CA THR A 121 14.13 -0.03 -13.11
C THR A 121 15.16 -1.15 -13.05
N ARG A 122 15.05 -2.05 -12.06
CA ARG A 122 15.95 -3.20 -11.91
C ARG A 122 15.79 -4.20 -13.06
N TYR A 123 14.55 -4.50 -13.46
CA TYR A 123 14.29 -5.40 -14.59
C TYR A 123 14.86 -4.85 -15.90
N LEU A 124 14.69 -3.56 -16.18
CA LEU A 124 15.27 -2.93 -17.37
C LEU A 124 16.80 -2.97 -17.37
N ASN A 125 17.42 -2.82 -16.20
CA ASN A 125 18.88 -2.96 -16.07
C ASN A 125 19.33 -4.43 -16.25
N PHE A 126 18.55 -5.40 -15.77
CA PHE A 126 18.78 -6.82 -16.04
C PHE A 126 18.72 -7.12 -17.55
N LYS A 127 17.68 -6.65 -18.24
CA LYS A 127 17.54 -6.78 -19.70
C LYS A 127 18.70 -6.12 -20.46
N ALA A 128 19.23 -5.03 -19.92
CA ALA A 128 20.42 -4.34 -20.45
C ALA A 128 21.76 -5.02 -20.06
N GLN A 129 21.73 -6.21 -19.46
CA GLN A 129 22.90 -6.98 -18.98
C GLN A 129 23.77 -6.22 -17.95
N LYS A 130 23.16 -5.28 -17.21
CA LYS A 130 23.83 -4.52 -16.14
C LYS A 130 23.61 -5.11 -14.75
N LEU A 131 22.70 -6.07 -14.64
CA LEU A 131 22.30 -6.76 -13.41
C LEU A 131 22.17 -8.23 -13.73
N GLU A 132 22.45 -9.08 -12.74
CA GLU A 132 22.24 -10.51 -12.85
C GLU A 132 20.84 -10.90 -12.39
N TYR A 133 20.39 -12.09 -12.77
CA TYR A 133 19.10 -12.61 -12.33
C TYR A 133 19.04 -12.78 -10.80
N SER A 134 20.16 -13.18 -10.19
CA SER A 134 20.34 -13.29 -8.73
C SER A 134 20.05 -11.96 -7.99
N ASP A 135 20.33 -10.81 -8.61
CA ASP A 135 20.03 -9.50 -8.05
C ASP A 135 18.52 -9.21 -8.00
N LEU A 136 17.77 -9.70 -8.99
CA LEU A 136 16.31 -9.58 -9.02
C LEU A 136 15.69 -10.43 -7.91
N GLU A 137 16.12 -11.68 -7.77
CA GLU A 137 15.68 -12.59 -6.71
C GLU A 137 16.00 -12.04 -5.31
N LEU A 138 17.20 -11.50 -5.13
CA LEU A 138 17.60 -10.90 -3.86
C LEU A 138 16.69 -9.73 -3.49
N TYR A 139 16.38 -8.86 -4.46
CA TYR A 139 15.48 -7.73 -4.23
C TYR A 139 14.06 -8.18 -3.89
N LEU A 140 13.54 -9.20 -4.59
CA LEU A 140 12.23 -9.78 -4.28
C LEU A 140 12.20 -10.35 -2.86
N SER A 141 13.24 -11.09 -2.47
CA SER A 141 13.38 -11.63 -1.11
C SER A 141 13.40 -10.52 -0.05
N GLN A 142 14.04 -9.39 -0.32
CA GLN A 142 14.05 -8.24 0.60
C GLN A 142 12.65 -7.63 0.77
N ILE A 143 11.89 -7.49 -0.32
CA ILE A 143 10.50 -7.01 -0.25
C ILE A 143 9.67 -7.95 0.61
N GLN A 144 9.72 -9.26 0.31
CA GLN A 144 8.97 -10.28 1.04
C GLN A 144 9.34 -10.33 2.53
N LYS A 145 10.64 -10.21 2.87
CA LYS A 145 11.10 -10.15 4.27
C LYS A 145 10.59 -8.90 4.98
N LYS A 146 10.56 -7.75 4.30
CA LYS A 146 10.01 -6.50 4.85
C LYS A 146 8.52 -6.63 5.14
N ASP A 147 7.76 -7.24 4.23
CA ASP A 147 6.33 -7.46 4.42
C ASP A 147 6.04 -8.50 5.51
N ALA A 148 6.83 -9.59 5.56
CA ALA A 148 6.78 -10.55 6.66
C ALA A 148 7.13 -9.91 8.01
N GLY A 149 8.12 -9.01 8.03
CA GLY A 149 8.49 -8.22 9.21
C GLY A 149 7.37 -7.29 9.67
N LYS A 150 6.69 -6.60 8.75
CA LYS A 150 5.49 -5.80 9.04
C LYS A 150 4.36 -6.66 9.61
N LYS A 151 4.08 -7.82 9.00
CA LYS A 151 3.06 -8.78 9.49
C LYS A 151 3.40 -9.27 10.90
N ARG A 152 4.65 -9.66 11.17
CA ARG A 152 5.12 -10.07 12.50
C ARG A 152 5.04 -8.94 13.52
N LYS A 153 5.39 -7.70 13.14
CA LYS A 153 5.28 -6.53 14.02
C LYS A 153 3.82 -6.22 14.37
N ALA A 154 2.92 -6.27 13.40
CA ALA A 154 1.48 -6.10 13.62
C ALA A 154 0.90 -7.24 14.49
N GLU A 155 1.27 -8.49 14.23
CA GLU A 155 0.85 -9.63 15.05
C GLU A 155 1.40 -9.56 16.49
N ASN A 156 2.67 -9.17 16.64
CA ASN A 156 3.28 -8.99 17.95
C ASN A 156 2.61 -7.84 18.70
N GLN A 157 2.33 -6.71 18.05
CA GLN A 157 1.58 -5.61 18.65
C GLN A 157 0.19 -6.08 19.14
N ARG A 158 -0.53 -6.88 18.34
CA ARG A 158 -1.80 -7.52 18.75
C ARG A 158 -1.62 -8.43 19.98
N LYS A 159 -0.56 -9.24 20.01
CA LYS A 159 -0.21 -10.08 21.18
C LYS A 159 0.13 -9.24 22.40
N PHE A 160 0.76 -8.08 22.25
CA PHE A 160 1.06 -7.19 23.37
C PHE A 160 -0.17 -6.45 23.90
N GLU A 161 -1.08 -6.01 23.03
CA GLU A 161 -2.29 -5.25 23.41
C GLU A 161 -3.35 -6.14 24.07
N VAL A 162 -3.62 -7.32 23.50
CA VAL A 162 -4.65 -8.25 24.01
C VAL A 162 -4.09 -9.15 25.11
N GLY A 163 -2.77 -9.17 25.30
CA GLY A 163 -2.06 -10.14 26.14
C GLY A 163 -1.90 -11.47 25.41
N GLY A 164 -0.68 -11.81 25.00
CA GLY A 164 -0.40 -12.96 24.15
C GLY A 164 -0.82 -14.30 24.76
N GLY A 165 -0.97 -14.33 26.08
CA GLY A 165 -1.56 -15.43 26.82
C GLY A 165 -3.07 -15.63 26.61
N VAL A 166 -3.83 -14.55 26.44
CA VAL A 166 -5.28 -14.56 26.15
C VAL A 166 -5.50 -15.10 24.75
N LEU A 167 -4.77 -14.56 23.76
CA LEU A 167 -4.84 -15.03 22.37
C LEU A 167 -4.34 -16.49 22.22
N GLY A 168 -3.29 -16.87 22.95
CA GLY A 168 -2.77 -18.24 22.93
C GLY A 168 -3.80 -19.25 23.43
N ILE A 169 -4.46 -18.98 24.55
CA ILE A 169 -5.50 -19.89 25.09
C ILE A 169 -6.78 -19.84 24.23
N TYR A 170 -7.10 -18.69 23.64
CA TYR A 170 -8.22 -18.56 22.69
C TYR A 170 -7.99 -19.41 21.43
N LYS A 171 -6.79 -19.36 20.82
CA LYS A 171 -6.44 -20.13 19.61
C LYS A 171 -6.26 -21.62 19.85
N VAL A 172 -5.63 -22.02 20.97
CA VAL A 172 -5.31 -23.43 21.27
C VAL A 172 -6.57 -24.31 21.38
N ASN A 173 -7.73 -23.72 21.70
CA ASN A 173 -8.96 -24.47 21.88
C ASN A 173 -9.81 -24.63 20.60
N ASN A 174 -9.34 -24.15 19.44
CA ASN A 174 -9.96 -24.35 18.11
C ASN A 174 -11.49 -24.19 18.07
N ASP A 175 -12.05 -23.28 18.87
CA ASP A 175 -13.47 -22.99 18.91
C ASP A 175 -13.77 -21.88 17.89
N GLU A 176 -13.93 -22.25 16.62
CA GLU A 176 -14.45 -21.34 15.59
C GLU A 176 -15.91 -20.91 15.84
N SER A 177 -16.55 -21.45 16.90
CA SER A 177 -17.96 -21.23 17.27
C SER A 177 -18.16 -20.74 18.72
N LEU A 178 -17.16 -20.10 19.33
CA LEU A 178 -17.25 -19.64 20.72
C LEU A 178 -18.35 -18.59 20.87
N ASP A 179 -19.47 -19.03 21.44
CA ASP A 179 -20.57 -18.21 21.98
C ASP A 179 -20.05 -17.30 23.12
N PRO A 180 -20.46 -16.01 23.18
CA PRO A 180 -20.13 -15.09 24.27
C PRO A 180 -20.26 -15.69 25.67
N GLU A 181 -21.31 -16.48 25.93
CA GLU A 181 -21.51 -17.11 27.23
C GLU A 181 -20.43 -18.14 27.56
N LYS A 182 -20.01 -18.94 26.57
CA LYS A 182 -18.96 -19.95 26.75
C LYS A 182 -17.61 -19.30 27.04
N LEU A 183 -17.30 -18.18 26.37
CA LEU A 183 -16.09 -17.41 26.65
C LEU A 183 -16.12 -16.86 28.09
N LEU A 184 -17.25 -16.31 28.52
CA LEU A 184 -17.40 -15.77 29.88
C LEU A 184 -17.32 -16.86 30.95
N ARG A 185 -17.92 -18.01 30.71
CA ARG A 185 -17.76 -19.19 31.58
C ARG A 185 -16.29 -19.57 31.67
N ARG A 186 -15.54 -19.59 30.56
CA ARG A 186 -14.09 -19.87 30.56
C ARG A 186 -13.28 -18.80 31.30
N ILE A 187 -13.56 -17.52 31.13
CA ILE A 187 -12.92 -16.43 31.90
C ILE A 187 -13.10 -16.62 33.41
N ARG A 188 -14.24 -17.15 33.83
CA ARG A 188 -14.55 -17.39 35.25
C ARG A 188 -14.00 -18.71 35.78
N THR A 189 -13.99 -19.76 34.96
CA THR A 189 -13.64 -21.13 35.38
C THR A 189 -12.15 -21.45 35.21
N ASP A 190 -11.52 -20.96 34.15
CA ASP A 190 -10.09 -21.15 33.93
C ASP A 190 -9.30 -20.06 34.66
N ARG A 191 -8.77 -20.41 35.84
CA ARG A 191 -7.90 -19.53 36.64
C ARG A 191 -6.70 -19.01 35.86
N ARG A 192 -6.13 -19.82 34.96
CA ARG A 192 -4.96 -19.43 34.16
C ARG A 192 -5.37 -18.43 33.09
N PHE A 193 -6.50 -18.65 32.41
CA PHE A 193 -7.04 -17.67 31.47
C PHE A 193 -7.40 -16.37 32.16
N SER A 194 -8.14 -16.45 33.27
CA SER A 194 -8.59 -15.29 34.05
C SER A 194 -7.40 -14.44 34.52
N GLY A 195 -6.35 -15.08 35.03
CA GLY A 195 -5.13 -14.40 35.45
C GLY A 195 -4.44 -13.67 34.31
N LYS A 196 -4.28 -14.32 33.15
CA LYS A 196 -3.65 -13.69 31.98
C LYS A 196 -4.54 -12.60 31.35
N PHE A 197 -5.85 -12.77 31.39
CA PHE A 197 -6.81 -11.80 30.88
C PHE A 197 -6.81 -10.52 31.70
N ARG A 198 -6.82 -10.62 33.04
CA ARG A 198 -6.73 -9.44 33.94
C ARG A 198 -5.43 -8.65 33.80
N GLN A 199 -4.38 -9.26 33.27
CA GLN A 199 -3.09 -8.61 33.00
C GLN A 199 -3.00 -7.97 31.61
N SER A 200 -4.02 -8.14 30.76
CA SER A 200 -4.05 -7.57 29.42
C SER A 200 -4.41 -6.09 29.42
N LYS A 201 -3.93 -5.34 28.42
CA LYS A 201 -4.40 -3.95 28.22
C LYS A 201 -5.88 -3.90 27.83
N LEU A 202 -6.37 -4.94 27.14
CA LEU A 202 -7.80 -5.10 26.85
C LEU A 202 -8.65 -5.05 28.12
N TYR A 203 -8.28 -5.79 29.16
CA TYR A 203 -8.99 -5.75 30.45
C TYR A 203 -8.94 -4.36 31.08
N THR A 204 -7.75 -3.76 31.17
CA THR A 204 -7.59 -2.41 31.75
C THR A 204 -8.42 -1.37 31.02
N ASN A 205 -8.41 -1.39 29.68
CA ASN A 205 -9.12 -0.42 28.86
C ASN A 205 -10.64 -0.61 28.96
N VAL A 206 -11.14 -1.85 28.91
CA VAL A 206 -12.59 -2.11 28.99
C VAL A 206 -13.13 -1.83 30.38
N TRP A 207 -12.41 -2.20 31.45
CA TRP A 207 -12.89 -1.98 32.81
C TRP A 207 -12.84 -0.52 33.26
N ALA A 208 -12.05 0.32 32.59
CA ALA A 208 -12.03 1.77 32.79
C ALA A 208 -13.22 2.51 32.16
N LEU A 209 -13.98 1.87 31.26
CA LEU A 209 -15.17 2.46 30.65
C LEU A 209 -16.34 2.51 31.63
N ASP A 210 -17.17 3.54 31.51
CA ASP A 210 -18.42 3.65 32.26
C ASP A 210 -19.52 2.85 31.55
N LEU A 211 -19.44 1.54 31.72
CA LEU A 211 -20.34 0.54 31.15
C LEU A 211 -20.76 -0.45 32.25
N THR A 212 -21.95 -1.01 32.12
CA THR A 212 -22.40 -2.08 33.00
C THR A 212 -21.49 -3.30 32.89
N LEU A 213 -21.52 -4.16 33.90
CA LEU A 213 -20.70 -5.37 33.90
C LEU A 213 -21.05 -6.27 32.70
N THR A 214 -22.31 -6.32 32.28
CA THR A 214 -22.77 -7.10 31.12
C THR A 214 -22.20 -6.52 29.82
N GLU A 215 -22.29 -5.21 29.60
CA GLU A 215 -21.75 -4.55 28.41
C GLU A 215 -20.23 -4.65 28.31
N LYS A 216 -19.50 -4.56 29.44
CA LYS A 216 -18.05 -4.79 29.48
C LYS A 216 -17.67 -6.19 29.00
N HIS A 217 -18.45 -7.19 29.39
CA HIS A 217 -18.24 -8.56 28.99
C HIS A 217 -18.54 -8.80 27.50
N GLU A 218 -19.62 -8.22 26.99
CA GLU A 218 -19.95 -8.26 25.56
C GLU A 218 -18.90 -7.54 24.71
N LEU A 219 -18.40 -6.39 25.18
CA LEU A 219 -17.34 -5.64 24.53
C LEU A 219 -16.04 -6.45 24.41
N VAL A 220 -15.65 -7.18 25.46
CA VAL A 220 -14.49 -8.09 25.42
C VAL A 220 -14.68 -9.18 24.37
N PHE A 221 -15.87 -9.79 24.34
CA PHE A 221 -16.19 -10.83 23.39
C PHE A 221 -16.11 -10.31 21.94
N GLU A 222 -16.77 -9.18 21.68
CA GLU A 222 -16.82 -8.58 20.35
C GLU A 222 -15.43 -8.15 19.88
N VAL A 223 -14.60 -7.59 20.76
CA VAL A 223 -13.21 -7.25 20.44
C VAL A 223 -12.40 -8.51 20.08
N LEU A 224 -12.51 -9.58 20.86
CA LEU A 224 -11.82 -10.85 20.57
C LEU A 224 -12.33 -11.51 19.29
N HIS A 225 -13.62 -11.40 19.00
CA HIS A 225 -14.22 -11.90 17.76
C HIS A 225 -13.74 -11.10 16.54
N GLN A 226 -13.80 -9.76 16.58
CA GLN A 226 -13.30 -8.90 15.50
C GLN A 226 -11.79 -9.07 15.25
N LEU A 227 -11.01 -9.34 16.31
CA LEU A 227 -9.59 -9.67 16.21
C LEU A 227 -9.31 -10.95 15.41
N THR A 228 -10.26 -11.89 15.38
CA THR A 228 -10.16 -13.11 14.56
C THR A 228 -10.56 -12.89 13.10
N ALA A 229 -11.40 -11.89 12.84
CA ALA A 229 -11.85 -11.52 11.49
C ALA A 229 -10.96 -10.48 10.78
N TYR A 230 -10.02 -9.82 11.48
CA TYR A 230 -9.28 -8.69 10.91
C TYR A 230 -8.08 -9.07 10.02
N SER A 231 -8.29 -8.98 8.70
CA SER A 231 -7.23 -8.90 7.68
C SER A 231 -6.71 -7.47 7.55
N PHE A 232 -5.40 -7.27 7.68
CA PHE A 232 -4.79 -5.93 7.81
C PHE A 232 -4.85 -5.12 6.50
N LYS A 233 -5.62 -4.03 6.48
CA LYS A 233 -5.47 -2.90 5.54
C LYS A 233 -5.10 -1.61 6.32
N GLY A 234 -3.80 -1.42 6.55
CA GLY A 234 -3.16 -0.10 6.55
C GLY A 234 -3.54 1.00 7.55
N GLN A 235 -4.37 0.80 8.58
CA GLN A 235 -4.76 1.91 9.47
C GLN A 235 -3.90 2.07 10.74
N THR A 236 -3.58 3.34 11.02
CA THR A 236 -2.81 3.85 12.17
C THR A 236 -3.74 4.27 13.32
N LEU A 237 -4.59 3.36 13.76
CA LEU A 237 -5.24 3.38 15.08
C LEU A 237 -4.88 2.03 15.71
N THR A 238 -4.68 1.96 17.03
CA THR A 238 -4.42 0.63 17.60
C THR A 238 -5.63 -0.25 17.27
N LEU A 239 -5.38 -1.47 16.83
CA LEU A 239 -6.42 -2.37 16.35
C LEU A 239 -7.42 -2.67 17.47
N LEU A 240 -6.96 -2.55 18.72
CA LEU A 240 -7.76 -2.55 19.93
C LEU A 240 -8.72 -1.36 20.01
N ASP A 241 -8.28 -0.13 19.74
CA ASP A 241 -9.14 1.06 19.78
C ASP A 241 -10.23 1.00 18.71
N LEU A 242 -9.90 0.55 17.49
CA LEU A 242 -10.89 0.35 16.43
C LEU A 242 -11.92 -0.71 16.79
N ALA A 243 -11.46 -1.86 17.31
CA ALA A 243 -12.35 -2.94 17.72
C ALA A 243 -13.26 -2.51 18.89
N ILE A 244 -12.73 -1.73 19.84
CA ILE A 244 -13.52 -1.16 20.95
C ILE A 244 -14.56 -0.17 20.42
N ILE A 245 -14.19 0.74 19.52
CA ILE A 245 -15.11 1.73 18.93
C ILE A 245 -16.23 1.04 18.15
N ASP A 246 -15.91 0.06 17.31
CA ASP A 246 -16.91 -0.66 16.51
C ASP A 246 -17.82 -1.52 17.39
N ALA A 247 -17.27 -2.17 18.41
CA ALA A 247 -18.06 -2.91 19.39
C ALA A 247 -18.99 -1.98 20.20
N GLN A 248 -18.52 -0.82 20.63
CA GLN A 248 -19.34 0.19 21.31
C GLN A 248 -20.50 0.68 20.41
N LYS A 249 -20.24 0.92 19.11
CA LYS A 249 -21.30 1.28 18.15
C LYS A 249 -22.34 0.16 18.00
N LYS A 250 -21.91 -1.10 17.94
CA LYS A 250 -22.81 -2.25 17.86
C LYS A 250 -23.67 -2.42 19.12
N ILE A 251 -23.09 -2.22 20.31
CA ILE A 251 -23.83 -2.27 21.58
C ILE A 251 -24.87 -1.15 21.63
N LYS A 252 -24.48 0.09 21.35
CA LYS A 252 -25.40 1.25 21.34
C LYS A 252 -26.56 1.10 20.35
N SER A 253 -26.28 0.63 19.13
CA SER A 253 -27.32 0.42 18.12
C SER A 253 -28.29 -0.73 18.43
N ARG A 254 -27.97 -1.61 19.38
CA ARG A 254 -28.88 -2.62 19.90
C ARG A 254 -29.73 -2.10 21.05
N SER A 255 -29.13 -1.35 21.99
CA SER A 255 -29.86 -0.73 23.10
C SER A 255 -30.87 0.34 22.66
N GLU A 256 -30.70 0.92 21.46
CA GLU A 256 -31.65 1.88 20.88
C GLU A 256 -32.83 1.21 20.13
N LYS A 257 -32.80 -0.13 19.96
CA LYS A 257 -33.83 -0.91 19.26
C LYS A 257 -34.73 -1.72 20.18
N GLU A 258 -34.43 -1.74 21.48
CA GLU A 258 -35.28 -2.26 22.57
C GLU A 258 -36.05 -1.12 23.23
#